data_AF-A0A161HEA7-F1
#
_entry.id   AF-A0A161HEA7-F1
#
_cell.length_a   1.000
_cell.length_b   1.000
_cell.length_c   1.000
_cell.angle_alpha   90.00
_cell.angle_beta   90.00
_cell.angle_gamma   90.00
#
_symmetry.space_group_name_H-M   'P 1'
#
loop_
_entity.id
_entity.type
_entity.pdbx_description
1 polymer ?
#
loop_
_entity_poly.entity_id
_entity_poly.type
_entity_poly.pdbx_seq_one_letter_code
_entity_poly.pdbx_strand_id
1 'polypeptide(L)'
;MDTSELNKLLAKEYLYLQNVVQEFDSKAITIKTWSVTFSLAALGGAYAVNVPLVLLLATISALLFWLLEGYWKLFQYAYYQRTGEIEDHFSGEKTLLAPMQIGRVWNKRLKTGGTKRLLRIMFRAHVALPHVIVILLGLLFSILHVANIFTVNIR
;
A
#
# COMPACT_ATOMS: atom_id res chain seq x y z
N MET A 1 19.89 -32.70 -4.42
CA MET A 1 19.96 -32.15 -3.06
C MET A 1 19.25 -33.12 -2.14
N ASP A 2 19.83 -33.44 -0.99
CA ASP A 2 19.17 -34.29 0.02
C ASP A 2 17.88 -33.62 0.51
N THR A 3 16.84 -34.41 0.80
CA THR A 3 15.53 -33.91 1.26
C THR A 3 15.65 -33.15 2.58
N SER A 4 16.54 -33.59 3.48
CA SER A 4 16.83 -32.87 4.73
C SER A 4 17.36 -31.47 4.45
N GLU A 5 18.29 -31.35 3.51
CA GLU A 5 18.89 -30.07 3.13
C GLU A 5 17.88 -29.16 2.42
N LEU A 6 17.05 -29.74 1.53
CA LEU A 6 15.95 -29.01 0.90
C LEU A 6 15.02 -28.38 1.94
N ASN A 7 14.58 -29.17 2.93
CA ASN A 7 13.66 -28.72 3.96
C ASN A 7 14.27 -27.60 4.81
N LYS A 8 15.56 -27.70 5.16
CA LYS A 8 16.28 -26.62 5.87
C LYS A 8 16.29 -25.32 5.08
N LEU A 9 16.58 -25.39 3.78
CA LEU A 9 16.61 -24.20 2.92
C LEU A 9 15.22 -23.59 2.70
N LEU A 10 14.19 -24.42 2.57
CA LEU A 10 12.79 -23.95 2.48
C LEU A 10 12.31 -23.30 3.77
N ALA A 11 12.65 -23.87 4.94
CA ALA A 11 12.33 -23.25 6.23
C ALA A 11 13.03 -21.90 6.39
N LYS A 12 14.29 -21.78 5.97
CA LYS A 12 15.02 -20.50 5.96
C LYS A 12 14.39 -19.50 4.99
N GLU A 13 13.97 -19.95 3.81
CA GLU A 13 13.24 -19.13 2.84
C GLU A 13 11.91 -18.62 3.41
N TYR A 14 11.15 -19.48 4.11
CA TYR A 14 9.89 -19.12 4.77
C TYR A 14 10.08 -18.03 5.83
N LEU A 15 11.04 -18.21 6.74
CA LEU A 15 11.31 -17.21 7.78
C LEU A 15 11.76 -15.87 7.19
N TYR A 16 12.57 -15.91 6.12
CA TYR A 16 12.93 -14.70 5.40
C TYR A 16 11.72 -14.02 4.75
N LEU A 17 10.84 -14.78 4.10
CA LEU A 17 9.61 -14.25 3.50
C LEU A 17 8.68 -13.62 4.56
N GLN A 18 8.57 -14.25 5.73
CA GLN A 18 7.80 -13.72 6.85
C GLN A 18 8.34 -12.35 7.31
N ASN A 19 9.66 -12.21 7.43
CA ASN A 19 10.29 -10.93 7.76
C ASN A 19 10.01 -9.87 6.68
N VAL A 20 10.16 -10.23 5.40
CA VAL A 20 9.85 -9.33 4.29
C VAL A 20 8.40 -8.86 4.35
N VAL A 21 7.45 -9.78 4.56
CA VAL A 21 6.02 -9.44 4.68
C VAL A 21 5.75 -8.50 5.87
N GLN A 22 6.41 -8.70 7.01
CA GLN A 22 6.29 -7.82 8.17
C GLN A 22 6.84 -6.41 7.89
N GLU A 23 7.92 -6.29 7.13
CA GLU A 23 8.46 -4.99 6.70
C GLU A 23 7.47 -4.22 5.80
N PHE A 24 6.63 -4.90 5.02
CA PHE A 24 5.57 -4.23 4.26
C PHE A 24 4.53 -3.57 5.17
N ASP A 25 4.20 -4.18 6.30
CA ASP A 25 3.20 -3.63 7.23
C ASP A 25 3.71 -2.37 7.94
N SER A 26 4.99 -2.35 8.36
CA SER A 26 5.59 -1.14 8.93
C SER A 26 5.66 0.02 7.91
N LYS A 27 5.96 -0.29 6.65
CA LYS A 27 5.92 0.68 5.54
C LYS A 27 4.50 1.16 5.25
N ALA A 28 3.49 0.29 5.33
CA ALA A 28 2.09 0.67 5.14
C ALA A 28 1.63 1.66 6.23
N ILE A 29 1.98 1.41 7.49
CA ILE A 29 1.70 2.36 8.59
C ILE A 29 2.41 3.69 8.31
N THR A 30 3.69 3.65 7.91
CA THR A 30 4.47 4.85 7.58
C THR A 30 3.78 5.67 6.48
N ILE A 31 3.34 5.03 5.40
CA ILE A 31 2.63 5.68 4.28
C ILE A 31 1.32 6.34 4.77
N LYS A 32 0.52 5.64 5.59
CA LYS A 32 -0.72 6.20 6.14
C LYS A 32 -0.43 7.43 7.00
N THR A 33 0.55 7.35 7.89
CA THR A 33 0.95 8.45 8.76
C THR A 33 1.40 9.67 7.95
N TRP A 34 2.27 9.48 6.96
CA TRP A 34 2.72 10.60 6.11
C TRP A 34 1.60 11.16 5.24
N SER A 35 0.69 10.33 4.74
CA SER A 35 -0.49 10.79 4.01
C SER A 35 -1.36 11.69 4.86
N VAL A 36 -1.68 11.28 6.09
CA VAL A 36 -2.53 12.05 7.00
C VAL A 36 -1.82 13.35 7.42
N THR A 37 -0.57 13.26 7.87
CA THR A 37 0.21 14.42 8.33
C THR A 37 0.41 15.45 7.21
N PHE A 38 0.86 15.03 6.03
CA PHE A 38 1.14 15.95 4.93
C PHE A 38 -0.14 16.61 4.43
N SER A 39 -1.23 15.86 4.27
CA SER A 39 -2.48 16.42 3.80
C SER A 39 -3.13 17.34 4.84
N LEU A 40 -3.09 17.02 6.15
CA LEU A 40 -3.57 17.93 7.20
C LEU A 40 -2.73 19.21 7.27
N ALA A 41 -1.41 19.11 7.16
CA ALA A 41 -0.52 20.27 7.11
C ALA A 41 -0.82 21.14 5.89
N ALA A 42 -1.05 20.53 4.72
CA ALA A 42 -1.44 21.25 3.52
C ALA A 42 -2.81 21.93 3.68
N LEU A 43 -3.80 21.25 4.28
CA LEU A 43 -5.11 21.83 4.56
C LEU A 43 -5.02 23.03 5.53
N GLY A 44 -4.28 22.89 6.63
CA GLY A 44 -4.07 23.99 7.58
C GLY A 44 -3.26 25.14 6.98
N GLY A 45 -2.24 24.82 6.18
CA GLY A 45 -1.45 25.78 5.43
C GLY A 45 -2.30 26.57 4.43
N ALA A 46 -3.18 25.90 3.68
CA ALA A 46 -4.09 26.54 2.73
C ALA A 46 -4.95 27.62 3.39
N TYR A 47 -5.42 27.34 4.62
CA TYR A 47 -6.17 28.30 5.41
C TYR A 47 -5.30 29.47 5.87
N ALA A 48 -4.07 29.20 6.33
CA ALA A 48 -3.17 30.24 6.81
C ALA A 48 -2.68 31.20 5.72
N VAL A 49 -2.41 30.71 4.50
CA VAL A 49 -1.85 31.52 3.41
C VAL A 49 -2.89 32.06 2.42
N ASN A 50 -4.16 31.71 2.62
CA ASN A 50 -5.27 32.06 1.73
C ASN A 50 -5.10 31.65 0.25
N VAL A 51 -4.42 30.52 -0.03
CA VAL A 51 -4.15 30.05 -1.40
C VAL A 51 -4.97 28.78 -1.70
N PRO A 52 -6.05 28.86 -2.50
CA PRO A 52 -6.93 27.72 -2.79
C PRO A 52 -6.23 26.57 -3.52
N LEU A 53 -5.18 26.88 -4.28
CA LEU A 53 -4.35 25.88 -4.97
C LEU A 53 -3.75 24.85 -3.98
N VAL A 54 -3.51 25.24 -2.73
CA VAL A 54 -2.96 24.35 -1.70
C VAL A 54 -3.97 23.25 -1.31
N LEU A 55 -5.29 23.51 -1.40
CA LEU A 55 -6.33 22.50 -1.18
C LEU A 55 -6.32 21.41 -2.27
N LEU A 56 -6.07 21.82 -3.52
CA LEU A 56 -5.91 20.87 -4.63
C LEU A 56 -4.64 20.03 -4.45
N LEU A 57 -3.54 20.64 -4.02
CA LEU A 57 -2.29 19.94 -3.71
C LEU A 57 -2.49 18.91 -2.58
N ALA A 58 -3.26 19.24 -1.53
CA ALA A 58 -3.59 18.31 -0.45
C ALA A 58 -4.34 17.07 -0.98
N THR A 59 -5.29 17.29 -1.89
CA THR A 59 -6.10 16.22 -2.51
C THR A 59 -5.26 15.34 -3.44
N ILE A 60 -4.44 15.95 -4.31
CA ILE A 60 -3.51 15.23 -5.20
C ILE A 60 -2.52 14.41 -4.38
N SER A 61 -1.97 14.98 -3.30
CA SER A 61 -1.04 14.26 -2.41
C SER A 61 -1.71 13.02 -1.82
N ALA A 62 -2.93 13.15 -1.29
CA ALA A 62 -3.67 12.01 -0.74
C ALA A 62 -3.94 10.91 -1.79
N LEU A 63 -4.25 11.28 -3.04
CA LEU A 63 -4.38 10.34 -4.15
C LEU A 63 -3.07 9.61 -4.47
N LEU A 64 -1.94 10.32 -4.47
CA LEU A 64 -0.62 9.73 -4.70
C LEU A 64 -0.22 8.78 -3.58
N PHE A 65 -0.47 9.14 -2.31
CA PHE A 65 -0.24 8.24 -1.19
C PHE A 65 -1.13 6.99 -1.25
N TRP A 66 -2.39 7.14 -1.67
CA TRP A 66 -3.28 5.99 -1.86
C TRP A 66 -2.78 5.04 -2.95
N LEU A 67 -2.34 5.59 -4.08
CA LEU A 67 -1.72 4.82 -5.15
C LEU A 67 -0.45 4.10 -4.67
N LEU A 68 0.40 4.81 -3.93
CA LEU A 68 1.63 4.27 -3.37
C LEU A 68 1.33 3.10 -2.41
N GLU A 69 0.38 3.25 -1.48
CA GLU A 69 -0.05 2.15 -0.59
C GLU A 69 -0.57 0.96 -1.41
N GLY A 70 -1.36 1.21 -2.45
CA GLY A 70 -1.86 0.19 -3.36
C GLY A 70 -0.75 -0.64 -4.00
N TYR A 71 0.29 0.01 -4.51
CA TYR A 71 1.47 -0.67 -5.06
C TYR A 71 2.24 -1.46 -4.00
N TRP A 72 2.48 -0.88 -2.81
CA TRP A 72 3.14 -1.58 -1.72
C TRP A 72 2.37 -2.84 -1.29
N LYS A 73 1.04 -2.77 -1.21
CA LYS A 73 0.19 -3.94 -0.90
C LYS A 73 0.14 -4.95 -2.05
N LEU A 74 0.24 -4.51 -3.31
CA LEU A 74 0.38 -5.42 -4.46
C LEU A 74 1.71 -6.18 -4.42
N PHE A 75 2.81 -5.51 -4.07
CA PHE A 75 4.12 -6.15 -3.90
C PHE A 75 4.14 -7.13 -2.72
N GLN A 76 3.56 -6.76 -1.57
CA GLN A 76 3.36 -7.66 -0.43
C GLN A 76 2.57 -8.91 -0.85
N TYR A 77 1.48 -8.72 -1.60
CA TYR A 77 0.63 -9.80 -2.06
C TYR A 77 1.36 -10.83 -2.93
N ALA A 78 2.35 -10.40 -3.72
CA ALA A 78 3.10 -11.31 -4.58
C ALA A 78 4.01 -12.28 -3.79
N TYR A 79 4.46 -11.91 -2.58
CA TYR A 79 5.23 -12.79 -1.70
C TYR A 79 4.39 -13.90 -1.04
N TYR A 80 3.10 -13.68 -0.85
CA TYR A 80 2.22 -14.70 -0.24
C TYR A 80 2.12 -15.98 -1.07
N GLN A 81 2.29 -15.90 -2.40
CA GLN A 81 2.27 -17.12 -3.22
C GLN A 81 3.39 -18.07 -2.82
N ARG A 82 4.63 -17.58 -2.69
CA ARG A 82 5.75 -18.45 -2.33
C ARG A 82 5.65 -18.95 -0.88
N THR A 83 5.12 -18.11 0.00
CA THR A 83 4.87 -18.47 1.41
C THR A 83 3.92 -19.67 1.48
N GLY A 84 2.76 -19.58 0.81
CA GLY A 84 1.80 -20.68 0.75
C GLY A 84 2.37 -21.94 0.07
N GLU A 85 3.15 -21.79 -1.02
CA GLU A 85 3.80 -22.94 -1.66
C GLU A 85 4.76 -23.71 -0.72
N ILE A 86 5.38 -23.01 0.24
CA ILE A 86 6.25 -23.64 1.24
C ILE A 86 5.41 -24.26 2.37
N GLU A 87 4.32 -23.62 2.78
CA GLU A 87 3.37 -24.19 3.76
C GLU A 87 2.77 -25.50 3.25
N ASP A 88 2.28 -25.51 2.00
CA ASP A 88 1.78 -26.70 1.31
C ASP A 88 2.83 -27.81 1.23
N HIS A 89 4.12 -27.44 1.21
CA HIS A 89 5.21 -28.41 1.22
C HIS A 89 5.41 -29.09 2.55
N PHE A 90 5.38 -28.31 3.63
CA PHE A 90 5.51 -28.86 4.97
C PHE A 90 4.23 -29.57 5.44
N SER A 91 3.05 -29.23 4.91
CA SER A 91 1.80 -29.96 5.18
C SER A 91 1.67 -31.26 4.38
N GLY A 92 2.53 -31.48 3.38
CA GLY A 92 2.49 -32.65 2.50
C GLY A 92 1.50 -32.53 1.33
N GLU A 93 0.84 -31.39 1.16
CA GLU A 93 -0.09 -31.13 0.04
C GLU A 93 0.64 -30.94 -1.29
N LYS A 94 1.88 -30.45 -1.27
CA LYS A 94 2.67 -30.17 -2.49
C LYS A 94 4.15 -30.48 -2.31
N THR A 95 4.76 -31.22 -3.22
CA THR A 95 6.23 -31.40 -3.17
C THR A 95 6.94 -30.28 -3.95
N LEU A 96 7.71 -29.44 -3.26
CA LEU A 96 8.65 -28.52 -3.87
C LEU A 96 9.97 -29.23 -4.15
N LEU A 97 10.60 -28.90 -5.28
CA LEU A 97 11.87 -29.51 -5.71
C LEU A 97 13.07 -28.56 -5.62
N ALA A 98 12.82 -27.27 -5.40
CA ALA A 98 13.85 -26.25 -5.38
C ALA A 98 13.54 -25.14 -4.35
N PRO A 99 14.53 -24.75 -3.52
CA PRO A 99 14.44 -23.60 -2.66
C PRO A 99 14.83 -22.31 -3.42
N MET A 100 14.74 -21.18 -2.72
CA MET A 100 15.22 -19.87 -3.18
C MET A 100 14.59 -19.40 -4.49
N GLN A 101 13.28 -19.65 -4.65
CA GLN A 101 12.54 -19.28 -5.87
C GLN A 101 11.76 -17.97 -5.75
N ILE A 102 11.97 -17.20 -4.66
CA ILE A 102 11.29 -15.94 -4.34
C ILE A 102 11.12 -15.03 -5.56
N GLY A 103 12.21 -14.60 -6.19
CA GLY A 103 12.15 -13.61 -7.28
C GLY A 103 11.37 -14.10 -8.51
N ARG A 104 11.52 -15.39 -8.86
CA ARG A 104 10.81 -16.00 -9.99
C ARG A 104 9.31 -16.06 -9.72
N VAL A 105 8.92 -16.56 -8.55
CA VAL A 105 7.51 -16.68 -8.15
C VAL A 105 6.87 -15.32 -7.99
N TRP A 106 7.56 -14.38 -7.34
CA TRP A 106 7.11 -13.00 -7.15
C TRP A 106 6.85 -12.28 -8.48
N ASN A 107 7.80 -12.33 -9.43
CA ASN A 107 7.66 -11.68 -10.73
C ASN A 107 6.48 -12.27 -11.53
N LYS A 108 6.37 -13.61 -11.55
CA LYS A 108 5.23 -14.30 -12.16
C LYS A 108 3.90 -13.86 -11.52
N ARG A 109 3.86 -13.77 -10.19
CA ARG A 109 2.65 -13.39 -9.45
C ARG A 109 2.27 -11.93 -9.70
N LEU A 110 3.24 -11.01 -9.75
CA LEU A 110 3.01 -9.59 -10.00
C LEU A 110 2.41 -9.34 -11.39
N LYS A 111 2.91 -10.04 -12.41
CA LYS A 111 2.37 -9.98 -13.78
C LYS A 111 0.96 -10.54 -13.89
N THR A 112 0.56 -11.39 -12.96
CA THR A 112 -0.77 -12.01 -12.97
C THR A 112 -1.81 -11.09 -12.32
N GLY A 113 -2.79 -10.63 -13.11
CA GLY A 113 -3.95 -9.85 -12.64
C GLY A 113 -3.87 -8.34 -12.89
N GLY A 114 -2.67 -7.80 -13.16
CA GLY A 114 -2.46 -6.42 -13.63
C GLY A 114 -3.21 -5.35 -12.84
N THR A 115 -3.75 -4.36 -13.56
CA THR A 115 -4.47 -3.21 -13.00
C THR A 115 -5.74 -3.61 -12.23
N LYS A 116 -6.46 -4.66 -12.67
CA LYS A 116 -7.66 -5.15 -11.96
C LYS A 116 -7.34 -5.56 -10.53
N ARG A 117 -6.19 -6.20 -10.30
CA ARG A 117 -5.75 -6.62 -8.97
C ARG A 117 -5.31 -5.42 -8.13
N LEU A 118 -4.58 -4.48 -8.72
CA LEU A 118 -4.21 -3.23 -8.05
C LEU A 118 -5.45 -2.49 -7.55
N LEU A 119 -6.44 -2.27 -8.43
CA LEU A 119 -7.70 -1.62 -8.05
C LEU A 119 -8.40 -2.38 -6.92
N ARG A 120 -8.54 -3.70 -7.02
CA ARG A 120 -9.14 -4.50 -5.94
C ARG A 120 -8.45 -4.32 -4.60
N ILE A 121 -7.12 -4.19 -4.58
CA ILE A 121 -6.35 -3.96 -3.35
C ILE A 121 -6.56 -2.54 -2.84
N MET A 122 -6.47 -1.53 -3.72
CA MET A 122 -6.65 -0.11 -3.36
C MET A 122 -8.02 0.16 -2.73
N PHE A 123 -9.07 -0.52 -3.20
CA PHE A 123 -10.43 -0.35 -2.70
C PHE A 123 -10.80 -1.26 -1.52
N ARG A 124 -9.84 -1.97 -0.92
CA ARG A 124 -10.09 -2.63 0.37
C ARG A 124 -10.24 -1.56 1.46
N ALA A 125 -11.22 -1.72 2.35
CA ALA A 125 -11.55 -0.73 3.37
C ALA A 125 -10.32 -0.21 4.15
N HIS A 126 -9.46 -1.11 4.64
CA HIS A 126 -8.26 -0.72 5.40
C HIS A 126 -7.22 0.06 4.58
N VAL A 127 -7.21 -0.06 3.24
CA VAL A 127 -6.34 0.71 2.34
C VAL A 127 -7.01 2.04 1.99
N ALA A 128 -8.27 2.01 1.58
CA ALA A 128 -8.97 3.19 1.07
C ALA A 128 -9.31 4.21 2.15
N LEU A 129 -9.82 3.76 3.32
CA LEU A 129 -10.39 4.64 4.34
C LEU A 129 -9.51 5.85 4.73
N PRO A 130 -8.23 5.68 5.10
CA PRO A 130 -7.41 6.82 5.54
C PRO A 130 -7.24 7.88 4.45
N HIS A 131 -7.11 7.47 3.18
CA HIS A 131 -6.91 8.41 2.08
C HIS A 131 -8.21 9.03 1.60
N VAL A 132 -9.29 8.24 1.52
CA VAL A 132 -10.61 8.72 1.08
C VAL A 132 -11.13 9.81 2.02
N ILE A 133 -10.96 9.67 3.33
CA ILE A 133 -11.36 10.70 4.30
C ILE A 133 -10.67 12.03 3.99
N VAL A 134 -9.35 11.99 3.79
CA VAL A 134 -8.55 13.18 3.50
C VAL A 134 -8.94 13.82 2.17
N ILE A 135 -9.17 12.99 1.13
CA ILE A 135 -9.64 13.45 -0.19
C ILE A 135 -11.00 14.14 -0.06
N LEU A 136 -11.95 13.53 0.67
CA LEU A 136 -13.28 14.11 0.88
C LEU A 136 -13.21 15.45 1.62
N LEU A 137 -12.34 15.57 2.63
CA LEU A 137 -12.12 16.84 3.34
C LEU A 137 -11.52 17.91 2.42
N GLY A 138 -10.52 17.55 1.61
CA GLY A 138 -9.91 18.46 0.63
C GLY A 138 -10.91 18.96 -0.41
N LEU A 139 -11.73 18.06 -0.95
CA LEU A 139 -12.79 18.40 -1.90
C LEU A 139 -13.89 19.25 -1.25
N LEU A 140 -14.34 18.89 -0.05
CA LEU A 140 -15.34 19.64 0.69
C LEU A 140 -14.89 21.08 0.92
N PHE A 141 -13.68 21.29 1.42
CA PHE A 141 -13.13 22.64 1.63
C PHE A 141 -12.95 23.41 0.33
N SER A 142 -12.57 22.74 -0.76
CA SER A 142 -12.49 23.38 -2.08
C SER A 142 -13.86 23.84 -2.57
N ILE A 143 -14.90 23.03 -2.40
CA ILE A 143 -16.28 23.37 -2.79
C ILE A 143 -16.81 24.53 -1.94
N LEU A 144 -16.61 24.49 -0.61
CA LEU A 144 -17.05 25.55 0.30
C LEU A 144 -16.36 26.88 0.00
N HIS A 145 -15.09 26.84 -0.40
CA HIS A 145 -14.35 28.01 -0.86
C HIS A 145 -14.96 28.59 -2.15
N VAL A 146 -15.18 27.76 -3.17
CA VAL A 146 -15.77 28.18 -4.45
C VAL A 146 -17.21 28.72 -4.27
N ALA A 147 -17.98 28.15 -3.35
CA ALA A 147 -19.34 28.59 -3.05
C ALA A 147 -19.41 29.91 -2.24
N ASN A 148 -18.27 30.52 -1.87
CA ASN A 148 -18.19 31.69 -0.98
C ASN A 148 -18.88 31.51 0.38
N ILE A 149 -19.15 30.25 0.79
CA ILE A 149 -19.70 29.91 2.10
C ILE A 149 -18.60 30.04 3.16
N PHE A 150 -17.36 29.72 2.77
CA PHE A 150 -16.14 29.98 3.53
C PHE A 150 -15.22 30.89 2.72
N THR A 151 -15.20 32.19 3.05
CA THR A 151 -14.18 33.09 2.51
C THR A 151 -12.88 32.91 3.26
N VAL A 152 -11.94 32.27 2.58
CA VAL A 152 -10.52 32.38 2.86
C VAL A 152 -10.17 33.84 2.53
N ASN A 153 -10.24 34.71 3.54
CA ASN A 153 -10.22 36.17 3.38
C ASN A 153 -8.86 36.59 2.82
N ILE A 154 -8.83 36.91 1.52
CA ILE A 154 -7.70 37.56 0.87
C ILE A 154 -7.65 38.99 1.40
N ARG A 155 -6.84 39.23 2.43
CA ARG A 155 -6.37 40.57 2.80
C ARG A 155 -4.89 40.67 2.49
#